data_AF-A0A4Y4F147-F1
#
_entry.id   AF-A0A4Y4F147-F1
#
_cell.length_a   1.000
_cell.length_b   1.000
_cell.length_c   1.000
_cell.angle_alpha   90.00
_cell.angle_beta   90.00
_cell.angle_gamma   90.00
#
_symmetry.space_group_name_H-M   'P 1'
#
loop_
_entity.id
_entity.type
_entity.pdbx_description
1 polymer ?
#
loop_
_entity_poly.entity_id
_entity_poly.type
_entity_poly.pdbx_seq_one_letter_code
_entity_poly.pdbx_strand_id
1 'polypeptide(L)'
;MAAQPHFGHPLNEHYEPLSSVLETRGIDSLDDTLQDLVDSTREGGDWDQHTDAYQAAQEAIKAAMQDVDSEIRDDVVFQSRVQLALLKKAMNEYQAAIEDGEFVNVVEYQDSRGFVQVAKSVLEQYKGLYDNETYGTLLAAYEDTLKAWPSAVAPETPAMTPGELSASMFKLEAKLGEY
;
A
#
# COMPACT_ATOMS: atom_id res chain seq x y z
N MET A 1 -10.40 17.41 0.73
CA MET A 1 -10.97 16.23 0.04
C MET A 1 -10.84 15.00 0.93
N ALA A 2 -11.67 13.96 0.76
CA ALA A 2 -11.58 12.74 1.60
C ALA A 2 -10.20 12.04 1.53
N ALA A 3 -9.44 12.25 0.45
CA ALA A 3 -8.09 11.71 0.28
C ALA A 3 -6.96 12.53 0.93
N GLN A 4 -7.25 13.75 1.39
CA GLN A 4 -6.20 14.67 1.87
C GLN A 4 -5.35 14.10 3.02
N PRO A 5 -5.92 13.39 4.03
CA PRO A 5 -5.13 12.79 5.11
C PRO A 5 -4.08 11.80 4.59
N HIS A 6 -4.44 10.99 3.59
CA HIS A 6 -3.60 9.92 3.02
C HIS A 6 -2.31 10.45 2.40
N PHE A 7 -2.30 11.67 1.87
CA PHE A 7 -1.08 12.24 1.29
C PHE A 7 0.00 12.53 2.35
N GLY A 8 -0.38 12.71 3.61
CA GLY A 8 0.57 12.93 4.71
C GLY A 8 1.17 11.65 5.28
N HIS A 9 0.49 10.51 5.14
CA HIS A 9 0.91 9.25 5.78
C HIS A 9 2.26 8.72 5.29
N PRO A 10 2.59 8.73 3.97
CA PRO A 10 3.92 8.34 3.52
C PRO A 10 5.05 9.10 4.21
N LEU A 11 4.90 10.41 4.38
CA LEU A 11 5.90 11.25 5.05
C LEU A 11 5.95 10.98 6.55
N ASN A 12 4.79 10.95 7.20
CA ASN A 12 4.69 10.87 8.67
C ASN A 12 4.99 9.48 9.25
N GLU A 13 4.78 8.41 8.47
CA GLU A 13 4.83 7.04 8.98
C GLU A 13 5.87 6.15 8.31
N HIS A 14 6.30 6.48 7.10
CA HIS A 14 7.12 5.57 6.28
C HIS A 14 8.46 6.17 5.89
N TYR A 15 8.58 7.50 5.83
CA TYR A 15 9.80 8.14 5.37
C TYR A 15 10.97 7.96 6.34
N GLU A 16 10.76 8.17 7.65
CA GLU A 16 11.85 8.15 8.64
C GLU A 16 12.69 6.86 8.59
N PRO A 17 12.10 5.64 8.57
CA PRO A 17 12.87 4.40 8.43
C PRO A 17 13.64 4.25 7.10
N LEU A 18 13.24 4.97 6.06
CA LEU A 18 13.81 4.90 4.71
C LEU A 18 14.88 5.96 4.45
N SER A 19 14.81 7.09 5.15
CA SER A 19 15.66 8.29 4.97
C SER A 19 17.14 7.96 4.77
N SER A 20 17.77 7.27 5.71
CA SER A 20 19.20 6.93 5.64
C SER A 20 19.56 6.08 4.42
N VAL A 21 18.67 5.17 4.01
CA VAL A 21 18.90 4.33 2.82
C VAL A 21 18.72 5.15 1.55
N LEU A 22 17.70 6.00 1.48
CA LEU A 22 17.47 6.91 0.35
C LEU A 22 18.65 7.86 0.14
N GLU A 23 19.13 8.49 1.22
CA GLU A 23 20.31 9.38 1.20
C GLU A 23 21.57 8.67 0.71
N THR A 24 21.81 7.44 1.20
CA THR A 24 22.98 6.64 0.78
C THR A 24 22.97 6.34 -0.73
N ARG A 25 21.78 6.35 -1.34
CA ARG A 25 21.58 6.13 -2.76
C ARG A 25 21.41 7.43 -3.57
N GLY A 26 21.57 8.59 -2.92
CA GLY A 26 21.46 9.91 -3.56
C GLY A 26 20.03 10.31 -3.91
N ILE A 27 19.04 9.78 -3.20
CA ILE A 27 17.61 10.12 -3.36
C ILE A 27 17.23 11.08 -2.23
N ASP A 28 17.64 12.35 -2.36
CA ASP A 28 17.58 13.32 -1.26
C ASP A 28 16.35 14.25 -1.29
N SER A 29 15.45 14.11 -2.27
CA SER A 29 14.34 15.07 -2.52
C SER A 29 12.94 14.46 -2.43
N LEU A 30 12.85 13.21 -1.99
CA LEU A 30 11.57 12.52 -1.93
C LEU A 30 10.67 13.10 -0.82
N ASP A 31 11.21 13.42 0.35
CA ASP A 31 10.48 14.11 1.42
C ASP A 31 9.96 15.48 0.98
N ASP A 32 10.81 16.32 0.38
CA ASP A 32 10.41 17.62 -0.14
C ASP A 32 9.24 17.49 -1.13
N THR A 33 9.33 16.53 -2.06
CA THR A 33 8.25 16.29 -3.04
C THR A 33 6.96 15.81 -2.39
N LEU A 34 7.05 14.94 -1.37
CA LEU A 34 5.88 14.49 -0.61
C LEU A 34 5.26 15.65 0.20
N GLN A 35 6.11 16.49 0.80
CA GLN A 35 5.69 17.66 1.56
C GLN A 35 4.99 18.69 0.67
N ASP A 36 5.46 18.91 -0.55
CA ASP A 36 4.82 19.79 -1.54
C ASP A 36 3.39 19.33 -1.88
N LEU A 37 3.16 18.00 -2.04
CA LEU A 37 1.81 17.46 -2.24
C LEU A 37 0.92 17.67 -1.01
N VAL A 38 1.48 17.43 0.18
CA VAL A 38 0.75 17.65 1.44
C VAL A 38 0.33 19.11 1.57
N ASP A 39 1.23 20.05 1.33
CA ASP A 39 0.95 21.47 1.48
C ASP A 39 0.00 21.97 0.39
N SER A 40 0.20 21.55 -0.87
CA SER A 40 -0.74 21.84 -1.96
C SER A 40 -2.16 21.42 -1.59
N THR A 41 -2.36 20.21 -1.07
CA THR A 41 -3.71 19.70 -0.74
C THR A 41 -4.30 20.26 0.55
N ARG A 42 -3.47 20.84 1.44
CA ARG A 42 -3.92 21.55 2.65
C ARG A 42 -4.46 22.94 2.35
N GLU A 43 -3.95 23.62 1.33
CA GLU A 43 -4.44 24.94 0.89
C GLU A 43 -5.89 24.88 0.38
N GLY A 44 -6.37 23.68 0.03
CA GLY A 44 -7.69 23.45 -0.54
C GLY A 44 -7.75 23.86 -2.01
N GLY A 45 -8.95 23.84 -2.59
CA GLY A 45 -9.16 24.07 -4.01
C GLY A 45 -9.72 22.85 -4.73
N ASP A 46 -9.84 22.99 -6.05
CA ASP A 46 -10.28 21.91 -6.93
C ASP A 46 -9.11 20.96 -7.23
N TRP A 47 -9.40 19.68 -7.46
CA TRP A 47 -8.37 18.64 -7.69
C TRP A 47 -7.38 18.98 -8.81
N ASP A 48 -7.84 19.66 -9.87
CA ASP A 48 -7.00 20.06 -11.00
C ASP A 48 -5.80 20.91 -10.55
N GLN A 49 -5.93 21.65 -9.43
CA GLN A 49 -4.85 22.48 -8.87
C GLN A 49 -3.77 21.65 -8.15
N HIS A 50 -4.08 20.43 -7.74
CA HIS A 50 -3.16 19.54 -7.01
C HIS A 50 -2.55 18.45 -7.91
N THR A 51 -3.02 18.35 -9.16
CA THR A 51 -2.65 17.25 -10.07
C THR A 51 -1.14 17.24 -10.38
N ASP A 52 -0.52 18.39 -10.54
CA ASP A 52 0.92 18.49 -10.81
C ASP A 52 1.76 18.01 -9.61
N ALA A 53 1.41 18.44 -8.39
CA ALA A 53 2.08 17.98 -7.17
C ALA A 53 1.88 16.48 -6.94
N TYR A 54 0.68 15.97 -7.23
CA TYR A 54 0.38 14.55 -7.15
C TYR A 54 1.21 13.73 -8.14
N GLN A 55 1.32 14.19 -9.40
CA GLN A 55 2.15 13.55 -10.40
C GLN A 55 3.63 13.55 -10.01
N ALA A 56 4.13 14.70 -9.53
CA ALA A 56 5.52 14.81 -9.07
C ALA A 56 5.84 13.81 -7.95
N ALA A 57 4.96 13.69 -6.95
CA ALA A 57 5.12 12.71 -5.87
C ALA A 57 5.14 11.26 -6.40
N GLN A 58 4.23 10.92 -7.32
CA GLN A 58 4.18 9.58 -7.91
C GLN A 58 5.42 9.26 -8.76
N GLU A 59 5.93 10.23 -9.51
CA GLU A 59 7.16 10.10 -10.29
C GLU A 59 8.39 9.94 -9.39
N ALA A 60 8.48 10.71 -8.31
CA ALA A 60 9.57 10.62 -7.34
C ALA A 60 9.59 9.25 -6.63
N ILE A 61 8.43 8.76 -6.18
CA ILE A 61 8.30 7.41 -5.60
C ILE A 61 8.77 6.36 -6.62
N LYS A 62 8.30 6.45 -7.87
CA LYS A 62 8.68 5.51 -8.92
C LYS A 62 10.18 5.55 -9.22
N ALA A 63 10.78 6.74 -9.28
CA ALA A 63 12.21 6.90 -9.50
C ALA A 63 13.02 6.27 -8.35
N ALA A 64 12.60 6.50 -7.10
CA ALA A 64 13.22 5.90 -5.93
C ALA A 64 13.12 4.36 -5.95
N MET A 65 11.99 3.81 -6.38
CA MET A 65 11.83 2.36 -6.57
C MET A 65 12.71 1.80 -7.70
N GLN A 66 12.92 2.57 -8.77
CA GLN A 66 13.73 2.15 -9.93
C GLN A 66 15.23 2.05 -9.65
N ASP A 67 15.69 2.72 -8.59
CA ASP A 67 17.07 2.65 -8.10
C ASP A 67 17.43 1.26 -7.50
N VAL A 68 16.43 0.43 -7.17
CA VAL A 68 16.66 -0.99 -6.90
C VAL A 68 17.10 -1.67 -8.20
N ASP A 69 18.22 -2.39 -8.17
CA ASP A 69 18.76 -3.13 -9.31
C ASP A 69 17.68 -3.97 -10.00
N SER A 70 17.66 -3.96 -11.34
CA SER A 70 16.65 -4.67 -12.11
C SER A 70 16.66 -6.18 -11.84
N GLU A 71 17.83 -6.77 -11.61
CA GLU A 71 17.93 -8.19 -11.24
C GLU A 71 17.22 -8.51 -9.91
N ILE A 72 17.22 -7.57 -8.97
CA ILE A 72 16.48 -7.70 -7.70
C ILE A 72 14.99 -7.43 -7.94
N ARG A 73 14.65 -6.41 -8.73
CA ARG A 73 13.25 -6.09 -9.03
C ARG A 73 12.55 -7.19 -9.83
N ASP A 74 13.27 -7.92 -10.67
CA ASP A 74 12.71 -9.02 -11.47
C ASP A 74 12.89 -10.39 -10.79
N ASP A 75 13.19 -10.41 -9.48
CA ASP A 75 13.30 -11.63 -8.68
C ASP A 75 11.99 -11.94 -7.93
N VAL A 76 11.55 -13.21 -8.02
CA VAL A 76 10.28 -13.66 -7.44
C VAL A 76 10.29 -13.63 -5.91
N VAL A 77 11.45 -13.87 -5.28
CA VAL A 77 11.58 -13.83 -3.81
C VAL A 77 11.44 -12.39 -3.33
N PHE A 78 12.10 -11.46 -4.01
CA PHE A 78 11.99 -10.04 -3.72
C PHE A 78 10.54 -9.55 -3.88
N GLN A 79 9.90 -9.83 -5.01
CA GLN A 79 8.51 -9.40 -5.24
C GLN A 79 7.51 -10.04 -4.29
N SER A 80 7.75 -11.27 -3.84
CA SER A 80 6.92 -11.92 -2.82
C SER A 80 7.09 -11.24 -1.45
N ARG A 81 8.30 -10.83 -1.08
CA ARG A 81 8.57 -10.06 0.15
C ARG A 81 7.95 -8.67 0.13
N VAL A 82 7.97 -7.98 -1.02
CA VAL A 82 7.28 -6.68 -1.17
C VAL A 82 5.79 -6.83 -0.90
N GLN A 83 5.14 -7.84 -1.49
CA GLN A 83 3.74 -8.13 -1.26
C GLN A 83 3.43 -8.46 0.21
N LEU A 84 4.26 -9.30 0.85
CA LEU A 84 4.12 -9.63 2.28
C LEU A 84 4.24 -8.39 3.18
N ALA A 85 5.17 -7.47 2.86
CA ALA A 85 5.34 -6.23 3.62
C ALA A 85 4.10 -5.32 3.51
N LEU A 86 3.53 -5.19 2.32
CA LEU A 86 2.30 -4.44 2.07
C LEU A 86 1.10 -5.07 2.80
N LEU A 87 0.94 -6.40 2.74
CA LEU A 87 -0.13 -7.12 3.45
C LEU A 87 -0.02 -6.95 4.97
N LYS A 88 1.20 -7.00 5.52
CA LYS A 88 1.44 -6.76 6.94
C LYS A 88 1.02 -5.35 7.34
N LYS A 89 1.38 -4.33 6.56
CA LYS A 89 0.97 -2.95 6.84
C LYS A 89 -0.55 -2.81 6.71
N ALA A 90 -1.16 -3.40 5.68
CA ALA A 90 -2.62 -3.44 5.54
C ALA A 90 -3.32 -4.01 6.79
N MET A 91 -2.83 -5.13 7.33
CA MET A 91 -3.40 -5.73 8.53
C MET A 91 -3.29 -4.80 9.76
N ASN A 92 -2.14 -4.12 9.92
CA ASN A 92 -1.94 -3.16 11.01
C ASN A 92 -2.93 -1.99 10.91
N GLU A 93 -3.09 -1.39 9.73
CA GLU A 93 -4.06 -0.30 9.53
C GLU A 93 -5.49 -0.77 9.78
N TYR A 94 -5.85 -1.99 9.34
CA TYR A 94 -7.19 -2.52 9.57
C TYR A 94 -7.50 -2.66 11.07
N GLN A 95 -6.52 -3.11 11.85
CA GLN A 95 -6.64 -3.21 13.29
C GLN A 95 -6.73 -1.82 13.93
N ALA A 96 -5.91 -0.86 13.50
CA ALA A 96 -5.94 0.51 13.97
C ALA A 96 -7.25 1.23 13.63
N ALA A 97 -7.93 0.81 12.56
CA ALA A 97 -9.22 1.33 12.15
C ALA A 97 -10.37 0.95 13.09
N ILE A 98 -10.23 -0.13 13.88
CA ILE A 98 -11.33 -0.77 14.62
C ILE A 98 -11.14 -0.62 16.13
N GLU A 99 -12.16 -0.13 16.83
CA GLU A 99 -12.29 -0.15 18.28
C GLU A 99 -13.66 -0.69 18.66
N ASP A 100 -13.73 -1.57 19.66
CA ASP A 100 -14.96 -2.25 20.10
C ASP A 100 -15.81 -2.91 18.98
N GLY A 101 -15.15 -3.30 17.87
CA GLY A 101 -15.79 -3.97 16.73
C GLY A 101 -16.40 -3.02 15.69
N GLU A 102 -16.19 -1.72 15.82
CA GLU A 102 -16.67 -0.68 14.90
C GLU A 102 -15.50 0.08 14.28
N PHE A 103 -15.68 0.62 13.07
CA PHE A 103 -14.67 1.47 12.44
C PHE A 103 -14.69 2.88 13.06
N VAL A 104 -13.72 3.16 13.93
CA VAL A 104 -13.54 4.48 14.56
C VAL A 104 -12.55 5.35 13.80
N ASN A 105 -11.68 4.75 12.99
CA ASN A 105 -10.73 5.48 12.15
C ASN A 105 -10.88 5.06 10.68
N VAL A 106 -11.70 5.84 9.95
CA VAL A 106 -12.01 5.60 8.53
C VAL A 106 -10.79 5.82 7.64
N VAL A 107 -9.84 6.66 8.05
CA VAL A 107 -8.61 6.91 7.28
C VAL A 107 -7.78 5.63 7.21
N GLU A 108 -7.56 4.97 8.35
CA GLU A 108 -6.83 3.71 8.44
C GLU A 108 -7.54 2.56 7.70
N TYR A 109 -8.88 2.54 7.71
CA TYR A 109 -9.64 1.61 6.88
C TYR A 109 -9.31 1.77 5.39
N GLN A 110 -9.20 3.01 4.92
CA GLN A 110 -8.91 3.32 3.52
C GLN A 110 -7.46 3.03 3.14
N ASP A 111 -6.50 3.32 4.02
CA ASP A 111 -5.10 2.98 3.78
C ASP A 111 -4.87 1.48 3.78
N SER A 112 -5.49 0.78 4.73
CA SER A 112 -5.50 -0.68 4.77
C SER A 112 -5.95 -1.28 3.42
N ARG A 113 -7.07 -0.77 2.88
CA ARG A 113 -7.57 -1.14 1.54
C ARG A 113 -6.54 -0.83 0.46
N GLY A 114 -5.95 0.37 0.49
CA GLY A 114 -4.95 0.82 -0.46
C GLY A 114 -3.74 -0.12 -0.53
N PHE A 115 -3.20 -0.53 0.62
CA PHE A 115 -2.07 -1.46 0.69
C PHE A 115 -2.38 -2.82 0.04
N VAL A 116 -3.56 -3.40 0.28
CA VAL A 116 -3.95 -4.68 -0.37
C VAL A 116 -4.12 -4.50 -1.89
N GLN A 117 -4.66 -3.37 -2.33
CA GLN A 117 -4.81 -3.07 -3.76
C GLN A 117 -3.44 -2.94 -4.44
N VAL A 118 -2.50 -2.22 -3.83
CA VAL A 118 -1.13 -2.09 -4.35
C VAL A 118 -0.42 -3.45 -4.36
N ALA A 119 -0.56 -4.27 -3.31
CA ALA A 119 0.00 -5.61 -3.26
C ALA A 119 -0.53 -6.51 -4.39
N LYS A 120 -1.84 -6.46 -4.67
CA LYS A 120 -2.44 -7.15 -5.82
C LYS A 120 -1.88 -6.62 -7.15
N SER A 121 -1.73 -5.30 -7.31
CA SER A 121 -1.15 -4.74 -8.53
C SER A 121 0.32 -5.14 -8.75
N VAL A 122 1.10 -5.32 -7.67
CA VAL A 122 2.46 -5.89 -7.75
C VAL A 122 2.42 -7.31 -8.30
N LEU A 123 1.52 -8.17 -7.79
CA LEU A 123 1.32 -9.52 -8.34
C LEU A 123 1.00 -9.48 -9.84
N GLU A 124 0.08 -8.60 -10.26
CA GLU A 124 -0.35 -8.49 -11.65
C GLU A 124 0.76 -7.97 -12.57
N GLN A 125 1.54 -6.99 -12.10
CA GLN A 125 2.69 -6.43 -12.80
C GLN A 125 3.77 -7.48 -13.04
N TYR A 126 4.09 -8.28 -12.01
CA TYR A 126 5.15 -9.29 -12.04
C TYR A 126 4.63 -10.70 -12.24
N LYS A 127 3.44 -10.86 -12.83
CA LYS A 127 2.80 -12.18 -13.04
C LYS A 127 3.70 -13.21 -13.74
N GLY A 128 4.62 -12.76 -14.59
CA GLY A 128 5.55 -13.62 -15.32
C GLY A 128 6.61 -14.29 -14.46
N LEU A 129 6.77 -13.86 -13.20
CA LEU A 129 7.66 -14.48 -12.22
C LEU A 129 7.03 -15.71 -11.54
N TYR A 130 5.71 -15.87 -11.65
CA TYR A 130 4.95 -16.95 -11.04
C TYR A 130 4.48 -17.95 -12.11
N ASP A 131 4.40 -19.24 -11.76
CA ASP A 131 3.69 -20.19 -12.62
C ASP A 131 2.18 -19.89 -12.62
N ASN A 132 1.47 -20.36 -13.66
CA ASN A 132 0.06 -20.03 -13.86
C ASN A 132 -0.85 -20.48 -12.69
N GLU A 133 -0.53 -21.60 -12.04
CA GLU A 133 -1.32 -22.13 -10.93
C GLU A 133 -1.12 -21.27 -9.67
N THR A 134 0.13 -20.93 -9.37
CA THR A 134 0.48 -20.04 -8.26
C THR A 134 -0.13 -18.66 -8.46
N TYR A 135 0.02 -18.06 -9.65
CA TYR A 135 -0.59 -16.77 -9.97
C TYR A 135 -2.10 -16.80 -9.79
N GLY A 136 -2.79 -17.81 -10.33
CA GLY A 136 -4.24 -17.97 -10.18
C GLY A 136 -4.69 -18.10 -8.72
N THR A 137 -3.92 -18.85 -7.93
CA THR A 137 -4.17 -19.02 -6.48
C THR A 137 -4.02 -17.71 -5.72
N LEU A 138 -2.92 -16.98 -5.96
CA LEU A 138 -2.66 -15.70 -5.31
C LEU A 138 -3.72 -14.66 -5.70
N LEU A 139 -4.07 -14.57 -6.98
CA LEU A 139 -5.09 -13.64 -7.47
C LEU A 139 -6.44 -13.87 -6.81
N ALA A 140 -6.89 -15.13 -6.73
CA ALA A 140 -8.14 -15.50 -6.06
C ALA A 140 -8.09 -15.16 -4.55
N ALA A 141 -6.96 -15.41 -3.89
CA ALA A 141 -6.79 -15.09 -2.48
C ALA A 141 -6.80 -13.57 -2.20
N TYR A 142 -6.23 -12.75 -3.10
CA TYR A 142 -6.34 -11.29 -3.03
C TYR A 142 -7.80 -10.83 -3.22
N GLU A 143 -8.53 -11.41 -4.17
CA GLU A 143 -9.95 -11.10 -4.39
C GLU A 143 -10.83 -11.48 -3.19
N ASP A 144 -10.53 -12.60 -2.54
CA ASP A 144 -11.19 -12.99 -1.28
C ASP A 144 -10.85 -12.04 -0.13
N THR A 145 -9.58 -11.67 0.01
CA THR A 145 -9.10 -10.74 1.05
C THR A 145 -9.72 -9.36 0.89
N LEU A 146 -9.83 -8.85 -0.34
CA LEU A 146 -10.43 -7.54 -0.64
C LEU A 146 -11.91 -7.44 -0.24
N LYS A 147 -12.61 -8.55 0.03
CA LYS A 147 -13.99 -8.54 0.54
C LYS A 147 -14.13 -7.92 1.92
N ALA A 148 -13.04 -7.79 2.70
CA ALA A 148 -13.04 -7.03 3.95
C ALA A 148 -13.27 -5.53 3.75
N TRP A 149 -13.05 -5.02 2.52
CA TRP A 149 -13.29 -3.63 2.13
C TRP A 149 -14.27 -3.52 0.95
N PRO A 150 -15.59 -3.66 1.21
CA PRO A 150 -16.58 -3.66 0.13
C PRO A 150 -16.68 -2.32 -0.62
N SER A 151 -16.19 -1.23 -0.04
CA SER A 151 -16.16 0.09 -0.69
C SER A 151 -15.02 0.96 -0.14
N ALA A 152 -14.81 2.15 -0.71
CA ALA A 152 -13.90 3.15 -0.14
C ALA A 152 -14.51 3.87 1.08
N VAL A 153 -15.84 3.86 1.20
CA VAL A 153 -16.55 4.31 2.41
C VAL A 153 -16.62 3.13 3.37
N ALA A 154 -16.14 3.33 4.60
CA ALA A 154 -16.23 2.31 5.63
C ALA A 154 -17.70 1.97 5.92
N PRO A 155 -18.09 0.68 5.95
CA PRO A 155 -19.40 0.29 6.46
C PRO A 155 -19.50 0.56 7.97
N GLU A 156 -20.71 0.59 8.52
CA GLU A 156 -20.91 0.75 9.98
C GLU A 156 -20.29 -0.42 10.76
N THR A 157 -20.39 -1.64 10.22
CA THR A 157 -19.82 -2.85 10.80
C THR A 157 -18.79 -3.49 9.86
N PRO A 158 -17.66 -4.01 10.39
CA PRO A 158 -16.68 -4.71 9.57
C PRO A 158 -17.28 -5.89 8.81
N ALA A 159 -17.02 -5.96 7.50
CA ALA A 159 -17.39 -7.11 6.67
C ALA A 159 -16.60 -8.38 7.05
N MET A 160 -15.41 -8.19 7.62
CA MET A 160 -14.61 -9.20 8.28
C MET A 160 -14.11 -8.62 9.60
N THR A 161 -14.13 -9.40 10.67
CA THR A 161 -13.38 -9.06 11.89
C THR A 161 -11.88 -9.09 11.62
N PRO A 162 -11.03 -8.47 12.47
CA PRO A 162 -9.57 -8.60 12.34
C PRO A 162 -9.09 -10.06 12.31
N GLY A 163 -9.75 -10.96 13.06
CA GLY A 163 -9.42 -12.39 13.03
C GLY A 163 -9.75 -13.06 11.70
N GLU A 164 -10.92 -12.75 11.12
CA GLU A 164 -11.32 -13.27 9.81
C GLU A 164 -10.43 -12.73 8.68
N LEU A 165 -10.07 -11.45 8.73
CA LEU A 165 -9.13 -10.87 7.78
C LEU A 165 -7.76 -11.52 7.87
N SER A 166 -7.23 -11.70 9.09
CA SER A 166 -5.95 -12.40 9.30
C SER A 166 -5.98 -13.82 8.73
N ALA A 167 -7.07 -14.57 8.95
CA ALA A 167 -7.24 -15.89 8.37
C ALA A 167 -7.31 -15.89 6.83
N SER A 168 -7.91 -14.85 6.24
CA SER A 168 -7.94 -14.65 4.79
C SER A 168 -6.54 -14.36 4.22
N MET A 169 -5.81 -13.43 4.85
CA MET A 169 -4.44 -13.06 4.49
C MET A 169 -3.44 -14.21 4.68
N PHE A 170 -3.65 -15.10 5.65
CA PHE A 170 -2.77 -16.26 5.85
C PHE A 170 -2.60 -17.12 4.58
N LYS A 171 -3.62 -17.21 3.71
CA LYS A 171 -3.49 -17.91 2.43
C LYS A 171 -2.49 -17.24 1.50
N LEU A 172 -2.51 -15.90 1.45
CA LEU A 172 -1.54 -15.10 0.70
C LEU A 172 -0.16 -15.26 1.32
N GLU A 173 -0.05 -15.14 2.64
CA GLU A 173 1.21 -15.24 3.36
C GLU A 173 1.89 -16.60 3.18
N ALA A 174 1.10 -17.68 3.31
CA ALA A 174 1.58 -19.04 3.13
C ALA A 174 2.11 -19.25 1.70
N LYS A 175 1.38 -18.78 0.69
CA LYS A 175 1.76 -19.00 -0.71
C LYS A 175 2.92 -18.11 -1.16
N LEU A 176 2.95 -16.84 -0.75
CA LEU A 176 4.06 -15.93 -1.02
C LEU A 176 5.33 -16.36 -0.27
N GLY A 177 5.19 -16.95 0.93
CA GLY A 177 6.31 -17.45 1.73
C GLY A 177 6.96 -18.74 1.21
N GLU A 178 6.47 -19.32 0.12
CA GLU A 178 7.13 -20.45 -0.57
C GLU A 178 8.39 -20.01 -1.34
N TYR A 179 8.59 -18.70 -1.54
CA TYR A 179 9.74 -18.08 -2.21
C TYR A 179 10.72 -17.48 -1.18
#